data_AF-A0A8D8M1C7-F1
#
_entry.id   AF-A0A8D8M1C7-F1
#
_cell.length_a   1.000
_cell.length_b   1.000
_cell.length_c   1.000
_cell.angle_alpha   90.00
_cell.angle_beta   90.00
_cell.angle_gamma   90.00
#
_symmetry.space_group_name_H-M   'P 1'
#
loop_
_entity.id
_entity.type
_entity.pdbx_description
1 polymer ?
#
loop_
_entity_poly.entity_id
_entity_poly.type
_entity_poly.pdbx_seq_one_letter_code
_entity_poly.pdbx_strand_id
1 'polypeptide(L)'
;MWLPGPSVAIVTGASTGIGFTVVRDMVRFFDGTVYLTCRNETAGRAAVDEIKHIYDNETIPTRRYYQEKIKFYKVDVSDYMDVVNFTQHVTKVHGGVDILVNNAAVHLDMAGHLTKEEKVNRIFPSSPAPCTPLHHLAGQTNHGHELLWFAAHVSLLVPPAPA
;
A
#
# COMPACT_ATOMS: atom_id res chain seq x y z
N MET A 1 17.86 25.49 4.24
CA MET A 1 16.65 25.37 5.08
C MET A 1 15.69 24.47 4.31
N TRP A 2 15.59 23.20 4.70
CA TRP A 2 14.66 22.26 4.05
C TRP A 2 13.32 22.41 4.76
N LEU A 3 12.27 22.80 4.04
CA LEU A 3 10.91 22.76 4.57
C LEU A 3 10.39 21.35 4.34
N PRO A 4 9.76 20.71 5.34
CA PRO A 4 9.17 19.39 5.17
C PRO A 4 8.15 19.43 4.03
N GLY A 5 8.34 18.59 3.01
CA GLY A 5 7.35 18.38 1.95
C GLY A 5 6.07 17.73 2.51
N PRO A 6 4.94 17.76 1.76
CA PRO A 6 3.69 17.15 2.23
C PRO A 6 3.85 15.64 2.44
N SER A 7 3.42 15.15 3.61
CA SER A 7 3.57 13.74 4.02
C SER A 7 2.72 12.79 3.15
N VAL A 8 3.19 11.55 2.97
CA VAL A 8 2.51 10.52 2.19
C VAL A 8 2.39 9.21 2.94
N ALA A 9 1.17 8.68 2.95
CA ALA A 9 0.84 7.34 3.39
C ALA A 9 0.37 6.47 2.21
N ILE A 10 0.75 5.20 2.21
CA ILE A 10 0.39 4.21 1.19
C ILE A 10 -0.20 2.98 1.89
N VAL A 11 -1.35 2.51 1.44
CA VAL A 11 -1.94 1.25 1.90
C VAL A 11 -2.15 0.33 0.70
N THR A 12 -1.58 -0.88 0.76
CA THR A 12 -1.71 -1.89 -0.31
C THR A 12 -2.90 -2.81 -0.10
N GLY A 13 -3.56 -3.23 -1.19
CA GLY A 13 -4.72 -4.11 -1.14
C GLY A 13 -5.90 -3.51 -0.38
N ALA A 14 -6.12 -2.20 -0.54
CA ALA A 14 -7.00 -1.40 0.32
C ALA A 14 -8.40 -1.15 -0.23
N SER A 15 -8.81 -1.85 -1.31
CA SER A 15 -10.17 -1.72 -1.86
C SER A 15 -11.26 -2.32 -0.97
N THR A 16 -10.90 -3.21 -0.02
CA THR A 16 -11.85 -3.87 0.89
C THR A 16 -11.18 -4.17 2.24
N GLY A 17 -11.97 -4.65 3.21
CA GLY A 17 -11.48 -5.26 4.45
C GLY A 17 -10.69 -4.31 5.37
N ILE A 18 -9.61 -4.82 5.94
CA ILE A 18 -8.77 -4.06 6.89
C ILE A 18 -8.11 -2.87 6.19
N GLY A 19 -7.51 -3.07 5.01
CA GLY A 19 -6.89 -1.98 4.25
C GLY A 19 -7.84 -0.82 3.96
N PHE A 20 -9.10 -1.11 3.60
CA PHE A 20 -10.12 -0.08 3.42
C PHE A 20 -10.37 0.71 4.70
N THR A 21 -10.51 0.01 5.83
CA THR A 21 -10.76 0.62 7.15
C THR A 21 -9.58 1.48 7.59
N VAL A 22 -8.35 1.01 7.33
CA VAL A 22 -7.12 1.78 7.59
C VAL A 22 -7.11 3.06 6.76
N VAL A 23 -7.35 2.99 5.45
CA VAL A 23 -7.40 4.20 4.60
C VAL A 23 -8.48 5.17 5.10
N ARG A 24 -9.68 4.67 5.38
CA ARG A 24 -10.79 5.46 5.91
C ARG A 24 -10.34 6.25 7.15
N ASP A 25 -9.76 5.59 8.14
CA ASP A 25 -9.37 6.25 9.38
C ASP A 25 -8.13 7.16 9.18
N MET A 26 -7.17 6.77 8.34
CA MET A 26 -6.01 7.61 8.00
C MET A 26 -6.42 8.94 7.34
N VAL A 27 -7.45 8.94 6.49
CA VAL A 27 -7.96 10.18 5.88
C VAL A 27 -8.39 11.21 6.94
N ARG A 28 -8.85 10.78 8.11
CA ARG A 28 -9.21 11.69 9.21
C ARG A 28 -7.98 12.23 9.94
N PHE A 29 -7.02 11.37 10.26
CA PHE A 29 -5.99 11.68 11.27
C PHE A 29 -4.60 12.00 10.70
N PHE A 30 -4.25 11.48 9.52
CA PHE A 30 -2.90 11.65 8.96
C PHE A 30 -2.77 12.97 8.20
N ASP A 31 -1.96 13.94 8.60
CA ASP A 31 -1.85 15.19 7.83
C ASP A 31 -0.95 15.04 6.59
N GLY A 32 -1.55 14.59 5.48
CA GLY A 32 -0.85 14.31 4.24
C GLY A 32 -1.69 13.51 3.24
N THR A 33 -1.11 13.19 2.07
CA THR A 33 -1.78 12.39 1.03
C THR A 33 -1.87 10.92 1.46
N VAL A 34 -3.04 10.30 1.29
CA VAL A 34 -3.25 8.87 1.53
C VAL A 34 -3.55 8.15 0.21
N TYR A 35 -2.68 7.23 -0.19
CA TYR A 35 -2.89 6.37 -1.36
C TYR A 35 -3.60 5.08 -0.97
N LEU A 36 -4.80 4.90 -1.52
CA LEU A 36 -5.47 3.61 -1.63
C LEU A 36 -4.95 2.90 -2.87
N THR A 37 -4.32 1.74 -2.71
CA THR A 37 -3.84 0.95 -3.85
C THR A 37 -4.43 -0.46 -3.87
N CYS A 38 -4.74 -0.95 -5.07
CA CYS A 38 -5.17 -2.32 -5.32
C CYS A 38 -5.04 -2.67 -6.81
N ARG A 39 -5.13 -3.98 -7.12
CA ARG A 39 -5.02 -4.49 -8.49
C ARG A 39 -6.23 -4.17 -9.38
N ASN A 40 -7.44 -4.10 -8.80
CA ASN A 40 -8.68 -3.86 -9.54
C ASN A 40 -9.03 -2.37 -9.50
N GLU A 41 -8.88 -1.69 -10.64
CA GLU A 41 -9.11 -0.25 -10.75
C GLU A 41 -10.56 0.15 -10.41
N THR A 42 -11.55 -0.59 -10.90
CA THR A 42 -12.96 -0.29 -10.64
C THR A 42 -13.28 -0.38 -9.15
N ALA A 43 -12.82 -1.43 -8.48
CA ALA A 43 -13.03 -1.61 -7.05
C ALA A 43 -12.29 -0.54 -6.23
N GLY A 44 -11.07 -0.19 -6.62
CA GLY A 44 -10.28 0.84 -5.93
C GLY A 44 -10.89 2.23 -6.05
N ARG A 45 -11.39 2.60 -7.23
CA ARG A 45 -12.11 3.88 -7.43
C ARG A 45 -13.40 3.93 -6.62
N ALA A 46 -14.20 2.86 -6.66
CA ALA A 46 -15.41 2.76 -5.86
C ALA A 46 -15.13 2.91 -4.36
N ALA A 47 -14.06 2.29 -3.85
CA ALA A 47 -13.64 2.43 -2.46
C ALA A 47 -13.25 3.87 -2.09
N VAL A 48 -12.53 4.58 -2.99
CA VAL A 48 -12.22 6.00 -2.77
C VAL A 48 -13.49 6.84 -2.73
N ASP A 49 -14.43 6.61 -3.64
CA ASP A 49 -15.69 7.35 -3.70
C ASP A 49 -16.56 7.08 -2.46
N GLU A 50 -16.59 5.84 -1.97
CA GLU A 50 -17.26 5.46 -0.73
C GLU A 50 -16.68 6.22 0.48
N ILE A 51 -15.35 6.24 0.62
CA ILE A 51 -14.68 6.98 1.70
C ILE A 51 -14.98 8.48 1.62
N LYS A 52 -14.95 9.06 0.42
CA LYS A 52 -15.34 10.46 0.21
C LYS A 52 -16.78 10.71 0.61
N HIS A 53 -17.69 9.81 0.28
CA HIS A 53 -19.11 9.91 0.62
C HIS A 53 -19.35 9.80 2.13
N ILE A 54 -18.63 8.92 2.83
CA ILE A 54 -18.69 8.81 4.30
C ILE A 54 -18.39 10.17 4.96
N TYR A 55 -17.44 10.92 4.41
CA TYR A 55 -17.05 12.23 4.93
C TYR A 55 -17.77 13.43 4.30
N ASP A 56 -18.65 13.22 3.31
CA ASP A 56 -19.41 14.30 2.67
C ASP A 56 -20.41 14.98 3.63
N ASN A 57 -20.87 14.26 4.65
CA ASN A 57 -21.87 14.72 5.62
C ASN A 57 -21.25 15.26 6.92
N GLU A 58 -19.92 15.23 7.08
CA GLU A 58 -19.27 15.86 8.23
C GLU A 58 -19.36 17.39 8.09
N THR A 59 -20.06 18.04 9.02
CA THR A 59 -20.26 19.49 9.05
C THR A 59 -18.92 20.18 9.31
N ILE A 60 -18.21 20.74 8.29
CA ILE A 60 -17.19 21.83 8.35
C ILE A 60 -16.36 21.93 7.02
N PRO A 61 -15.65 23.07 6.74
CA PRO A 61 -14.73 23.33 5.60
C PRO A 61 -13.68 22.26 5.24
N THR A 62 -13.60 21.16 5.99
CA THR A 62 -12.72 20.01 5.76
C THR A 62 -13.19 19.07 4.66
N ARG A 63 -14.41 19.23 4.11
CA ARG A 63 -14.90 18.40 3.00
C ARG A 63 -13.95 18.40 1.79
N ARG A 64 -13.51 19.57 1.33
CA ARG A 64 -12.53 19.68 0.23
C ARG A 64 -11.19 19.07 0.63
N TYR A 65 -10.77 19.31 1.88
CA TYR A 65 -9.52 18.77 2.41
C TYR A 65 -9.51 17.23 2.33
N TYR A 66 -10.55 16.53 2.78
CA TYR A 66 -10.59 15.06 2.69
C TYR A 66 -10.68 14.55 1.25
N GLN A 67 -11.43 15.23 0.37
CA GLN A 67 -11.56 14.83 -1.03
C GLN A 67 -10.24 14.92 -1.82
N GLU A 68 -9.39 15.91 -1.50
CA GLU A 68 -8.08 16.11 -2.11
C GLU A 68 -6.98 15.21 -1.51
N LYS A 69 -7.22 14.74 -0.28
CA LYS A 69 -6.29 13.94 0.53
C LYS A 69 -6.18 12.49 0.10
N ILE A 70 -7.31 11.86 -0.24
CA ILE A 70 -7.34 10.46 -0.67
C ILE A 70 -7.11 10.34 -2.18
N LYS A 71 -6.15 9.50 -2.58
CA LYS A 71 -5.82 9.22 -3.98
C LYS A 71 -5.87 7.72 -4.25
N PHE A 72 -6.34 7.37 -5.44
CA PHE A 72 -6.25 6.00 -5.94
C PHE A 72 -5.02 5.86 -6.85
N TYR A 73 -4.29 4.76 -6.70
CA TYR A 73 -3.30 4.32 -7.69
C TYR A 73 -3.41 2.80 -7.88
N LYS A 74 -3.58 2.35 -9.13
CA LYS A 74 -3.65 0.92 -9.44
C LYS A 74 -2.26 0.30 -9.25
N VAL A 75 -2.17 -0.69 -8.37
CA VAL A 75 -0.95 -1.46 -8.15
C VAL A 75 -1.33 -2.92 -7.99
N ASP A 76 -0.86 -3.78 -8.90
CA ASP A 76 -0.75 -5.19 -8.61
C ASP A 76 0.58 -5.45 -7.90
N VAL A 77 0.50 -5.74 -6.60
CA VAL A 77 1.71 -6.02 -5.79
C VAL A 77 2.42 -7.30 -6.22
N SER A 78 1.87 -8.11 -7.12
CA SER A 78 2.57 -9.28 -7.70
C SER A 78 3.33 -8.93 -8.99
N ASP A 79 3.06 -7.78 -9.59
CA ASP A 79 3.75 -7.28 -10.78
C ASP A 79 4.86 -6.30 -10.39
N TYR A 80 6.10 -6.70 -10.65
CA TYR A 80 7.29 -5.91 -10.32
C TYR A 80 7.26 -4.51 -10.98
N MET A 81 6.82 -4.41 -12.23
CA MET A 81 6.81 -3.15 -12.97
C MET A 81 5.73 -2.21 -12.45
N ASP A 82 4.56 -2.72 -12.05
CA ASP A 82 3.53 -1.91 -11.38
C ASP A 82 4.10 -1.26 -10.11
N VAL A 83 4.80 -2.03 -9.28
CA VAL A 83 5.41 -1.53 -8.04
C VAL A 83 6.51 -0.50 -8.32
N VAL A 84 7.38 -0.74 -9.31
CA VAL A 84 8.44 0.21 -9.70
C VAL A 84 7.84 1.51 -10.23
N ASN A 85 6.85 1.44 -11.11
CA ASN A 85 6.19 2.61 -11.68
C ASN A 85 5.50 3.45 -10.60
N PHE A 86 4.84 2.79 -9.64
CA PHE A 86 4.22 3.46 -8.52
C PHE A 86 5.24 4.12 -7.60
N THR A 87 6.34 3.44 -7.29
CA THR A 87 7.46 3.98 -6.50
C THR A 87 8.02 5.23 -7.17
N GLN A 88 8.31 5.18 -8.47
CA GLN A 88 8.79 6.34 -9.23
C GLN A 88 7.77 7.48 -9.24
N HIS A 89 6.48 7.17 -9.38
CA HIS A 89 5.43 8.18 -9.29
C HIS A 89 5.43 8.89 -7.93
N VAL A 90 5.46 8.12 -6.83
CA VAL A 90 5.46 8.68 -5.47
C VAL A 90 6.71 9.52 -5.23
N THR A 91 7.90 9.01 -5.55
CA THR A 91 9.16 9.76 -5.41
C THR A 91 9.15 11.03 -6.24
N LYS A 92 8.64 10.99 -7.48
CA LYS A 92 8.57 12.17 -8.36
C LYS A 92 7.59 13.22 -7.84
N VAL A 93 6.44 12.81 -7.30
CA VAL A 93 5.37 13.74 -6.89
C VAL A 93 5.58 14.27 -5.48
N HIS A 94 6.13 13.45 -4.58
CA HIS A 94 6.18 13.73 -3.14
C HIS A 94 7.58 13.63 -2.53
N GLY A 95 8.60 13.27 -3.31
CA GLY A 95 9.97 13.10 -2.82
C GLY A 95 10.25 11.77 -2.14
N GLY A 96 9.21 11.05 -1.70
CA GLY A 96 9.34 9.80 -0.94
C GLY A 96 8.01 9.37 -0.30
N VAL A 97 8.10 8.41 0.62
CA VAL A 97 6.97 7.93 1.44
C VAL A 97 7.29 8.11 2.93
N ASP A 98 6.27 8.36 3.76
CA ASP A 98 6.41 8.45 5.21
C ASP A 98 5.77 7.24 5.91
N ILE A 99 4.64 6.74 5.40
CA ILE A 99 3.97 5.54 5.93
C ILE A 99 3.67 4.54 4.81
N LEU A 100 4.09 3.29 5.00
CA LEU A 100 3.71 2.18 4.12
C LEU A 100 3.03 1.07 4.94
N VAL A 101 1.78 0.76 4.60
CA VAL A 101 1.01 -0.34 5.16
C VAL A 101 0.91 -1.46 4.13
N ASN A 102 1.72 -2.52 4.32
CA ASN A 102 1.70 -3.72 3.50
C ASN A 102 0.51 -4.63 3.87
N ASN A 103 -0.69 -4.29 3.40
CA ASN A 103 -1.92 -5.02 3.69
C ASN A 103 -2.35 -5.99 2.57
N ALA A 104 -1.81 -5.86 1.35
CA ALA A 104 -2.15 -6.77 0.26
C ALA A 104 -1.70 -8.22 0.55
N ALA A 105 -2.67 -9.12 0.73
CA ALA A 105 -2.45 -10.56 0.83
C ALA A 105 -2.83 -11.26 -0.48
N VAL A 106 -2.02 -12.22 -0.92
CA VAL A 106 -2.36 -13.10 -2.04
C VAL A 106 -3.15 -14.28 -1.47
N HIS A 107 -4.47 -14.29 -1.64
CA HIS A 107 -5.28 -15.47 -1.32
C HIS A 107 -5.09 -16.51 -2.43
N LEU A 108 -4.48 -17.65 -2.09
CA LEU A 108 -4.47 -18.82 -2.97
C LEU A 108 -5.74 -19.62 -2.72
N ASP A 109 -6.62 -19.70 -3.71
CA ASP A 109 -7.73 -20.64 -3.68
C ASP A 109 -7.18 -22.06 -3.49
N MET A 110 -7.48 -22.66 -2.33
CA MET A 110 -7.16 -24.05 -2.02
C MET A 110 -7.94 -25.05 -2.90
N ALA A 111 -8.87 -24.56 -3.73
CA ALA A 111 -9.73 -25.36 -4.61
C ALA A 111 -9.07 -25.78 -5.94
N GLY A 112 -7.88 -25.27 -6.27
CA GLY A 112 -7.13 -25.70 -7.45
C GLY A 112 -6.14 -26.84 -7.13
N HIS A 113 -6.01 -27.81 -8.05
CA HIS A 113 -4.95 -28.83 -8.11
C HIS A 113 -3.55 -28.22 -8.34
N LEU A 114 -3.21 -27.11 -7.67
CA LEU A 114 -1.85 -26.59 -7.68
C LEU A 114 -0.99 -27.46 -6.78
N THR A 115 0.14 -27.89 -7.32
CA THR A 115 1.20 -28.54 -6.54
C THR A 115 1.70 -27.61 -5.44
N LYS A 116 2.30 -28.17 -4.40
CA LYS A 116 2.91 -27.38 -3.32
C LYS A 116 3.91 -26.36 -3.87
N GLU A 117 4.67 -26.75 -4.89
CA GLU A 117 5.66 -25.90 -5.55
C GLU A 117 5.02 -24.75 -6.34
N GLU A 118 3.93 -24.99 -7.07
CA GLU A 118 3.19 -23.92 -7.76
C GLU A 118 2.53 -22.95 -6.77
N LYS A 119 2.05 -23.44 -5.63
CA LYS A 119 1.54 -22.59 -4.54
C LYS A 119 2.68 -21.73 -3.96
N VAL A 120 3.82 -22.33 -3.69
CA VAL A 120 5.01 -21.62 -3.19
C VAL A 120 5.51 -20.59 -4.20
N ASN A 121 5.63 -20.94 -5.48
CA ASN A 121 6.07 -20.03 -6.54
C ASN A 121 5.08 -18.89 -6.81
N ARG A 122 3.79 -19.05 -6.49
CA ARG A 122 2.80 -17.97 -6.56
C ARG A 122 2.85 -17.03 -5.36
N ILE A 123 3.23 -17.52 -4.18
CA ILE A 123 3.46 -16.69 -2.99
C ILE A 123 4.81 -15.97 -3.12
N PHE A 124 5.83 -16.69 -3.62
CA PHE A 124 7.21 -16.27 -3.74
C PHE A 124 7.71 -16.53 -5.17
N PRO A 125 7.38 -15.66 -6.14
CA PRO A 125 7.89 -15.81 -7.50
C PRO A 125 9.43 -15.73 -7.51
N SER A 126 10.07 -16.43 -8.44
CA SER A 126 11.54 -16.50 -8.61
C SER A 126 12.20 -15.18 -9.10
N SER A 127 11.40 -14.13 -9.31
CA SER A 127 11.81 -12.74 -9.46
C SER A 127 12.20 -12.17 -8.08
N PRO A 128 13.03 -11.12 -7.94
CA PRO A 128 13.14 -10.42 -6.65
C PRO A 128 11.72 -10.17 -6.12
N ALA A 129 11.48 -10.58 -4.87
CA ALA A 129 10.15 -10.62 -4.29
C ALA A 129 9.44 -9.28 -4.60
N PRO A 130 8.16 -9.28 -5.00
CA PRO A 130 7.49 -8.05 -5.43
C PRO A 130 7.47 -6.93 -4.37
N CYS A 131 7.74 -7.30 -3.10
CA CYS A 131 7.94 -6.37 -2.00
C CYS A 131 9.30 -5.65 -2.01
N THR A 132 10.31 -6.09 -2.76
CA THR A 132 11.65 -5.48 -2.79
C THR A 132 11.64 -4.01 -3.22
N PRO A 133 10.89 -3.59 -4.26
CA PRO A 133 10.80 -2.17 -4.58
C PRO A 133 9.97 -1.37 -3.55
N LEU A 134 8.96 -1.96 -2.92
CA LEU A 134 8.26 -1.33 -1.79
C LEU A 134 9.18 -1.14 -0.58
N HIS A 135 10.04 -2.11 -0.29
CA HIS A 135 11.09 -1.98 0.73
C HIS A 135 12.10 -0.89 0.37
N HIS A 136 12.47 -0.79 -0.91
CA HIS A 136 13.37 0.25 -1.37
C HIS A 136 12.72 1.64 -1.28
N LEU A 137 11.44 1.76 -1.64
CA LEU A 137 10.65 2.98 -1.43
C LEU A 137 10.56 3.34 0.06
N ALA A 138 10.35 2.35 0.94
CA ALA A 138 10.41 2.54 2.39
C ALA A 138 11.82 2.89 2.91
N GLY A 139 12.87 2.74 2.09
CA GLY A 139 14.21 3.26 2.35
C GLY A 139 14.47 4.66 1.77
N GLN A 140 13.57 5.16 0.92
CA GLN A 140 13.59 6.51 0.33
C GLN A 140 12.61 7.43 1.07
N THR A 141 12.72 7.48 2.40
CA THR A 141 11.80 8.21 3.28
C THR A 141 12.18 9.68 3.40
N ASN A 142 11.18 10.56 3.46
CA ASN A 142 11.39 12.00 3.57
C ASN A 142 11.82 12.41 5.00
N HIS A 143 11.24 11.80 6.04
CA HIS A 143 11.48 12.13 7.46
C HIS A 143 11.45 10.84 8.31
N GLY A 144 12.03 10.84 9.51
CA GLY A 144 12.16 9.63 10.34
C GLY A 144 10.83 8.93 10.67
N HIS A 145 10.90 7.59 10.80
CA HIS A 145 9.86 6.63 11.25
C HIS A 145 8.79 6.29 10.17
N GLU A 146 7.91 5.26 10.20
CA GLU A 146 7.65 4.03 10.99
C GLU A 146 6.98 3.01 10.01
N LEU A 147 7.53 1.81 9.85
CA LEU A 147 6.96 0.76 8.97
C LEU A 147 5.90 -0.04 9.73
N LEU A 148 4.60 0.19 9.45
CA LEU A 148 3.53 -0.63 10.02
C LEU A 148 3.27 -1.88 9.17
N TRP A 149 3.85 -3.00 9.61
CA TRP A 149 3.60 -4.33 9.07
C TRP A 149 2.33 -4.93 9.66
N PHE A 150 1.18 -4.78 9.01
CA PHE A 150 0.05 -5.70 9.24
C PHE A 150 0.35 -7.02 8.53
N ALA A 151 1.05 -7.91 9.23
CA ALA A 151 1.51 -9.18 8.69
C ALA A 151 0.34 -10.05 8.19
N ALA A 152 0.31 -10.33 6.88
CA ALA A 152 0.13 -11.72 6.46
C ALA A 152 1.51 -12.40 6.63
N HIS A 153 1.78 -12.87 7.84
CA HIS A 153 3.03 -13.54 8.18
C HIS A 153 3.12 -14.88 7.43
N VAL A 154 4.12 -15.03 6.56
CA VAL A 154 4.87 -16.29 6.46
C VAL A 154 6.35 -15.91 6.62
N SER A 155 6.76 -15.70 7.87
CA SER A 155 8.18 -15.70 8.21
C SER A 155 8.70 -17.13 8.13
N LEU A 156 9.53 -17.43 7.13
CA LEU A 156 10.58 -18.43 7.29
C LEU A 156 11.86 -17.64 7.55
N LEU A 157 12.23 -17.61 8.83
CA LEU A 157 13.57 -17.26 9.28
C LEU A 157 14.56 -18.07 8.43
N VAL A 158 15.38 -17.37 7.65
CA VAL A 158 16.56 -17.96 7.02
C VAL A 158 17.42 -18.49 8.18
N PRO A 159 17.69 -19.81 8.27
CA PRO A 159 18.63 -20.29 9.29
C PRO A 159 19.99 -19.63 9.02
N PRO A 160 20.75 -19.25 10.07
CA PRO A 160 22.04 -18.60 9.89
C PRO A 160 22.93 -19.45 8.99
N ALA A 161 23.59 -18.80 8.03
CA ALA A 161 24.51 -19.47 7.12
C ALA A 161 25.58 -20.23 7.93
N PRO A 162 25.91 -21.48 7.55
CA PRO A 162 26.99 -22.20 8.21
C PRO A 162 28.31 -21.45 8.02
N ALA A 163 29.10 -21.42 9.09
CA ALA A 163 30.42 -20.81 9.18
C ALA A 163 31.43 -21.45 8.22
#